data_AF-A0A5C1Q3U3-F1
#
_entry.id   AF-A0A5C1Q3U3-F1
#
_cell.length_a   1.000
_cell.length_b   1.000
_cell.length_c   1.000
_cell.angle_alpha   90.00
_cell.angle_beta   90.00
_cell.angle_gamma   90.00
#
_symmetry.space_group_name_H-M   'P 1'
#
loop_
_entity.id
_entity.type
_entity.pdbx_description
1 polymer ?
#
loop_
_entity_poly.entity_id
_entity_poly.type
_entity_poly.pdbx_seq_one_letter_code
_entity_poly.pdbx_strand_id
1 'polypeptide(L)'
;MTAGGTGYPRPLARHQARRTARLLGWTVCTPVPPVSPASRPAPSRQEAATMSEITTAIAWNDQLLNHHPEMDATHREFVDHLAQVQAALAGPQDELLARYDAMLEHTVEHFAQEDRWMKDLGFSADNCHSSQHGQVLAVMREVRRQHAEGQSDLIGRLLPELMTWFENHAQAADAGLAGSMEDVGYDVRSGVMTNPPRGGATAEDGEPVTENSGCGSSSC
;
A
#
# COMPACT_ATOMS: atom_id res chain seq x y z
N MET A 1 63.94 -3.21 34.06
CA MET A 1 63.87 -3.52 32.61
C MET A 1 63.12 -4.85 32.51
N THR A 2 61.77 -4.83 32.49
CA THR A 2 60.88 -4.83 31.30
C THR A 2 61.09 -6.07 30.43
N ALA A 3 60.13 -6.87 29.98
CA ALA A 3 58.67 -7.01 30.09
C ALA A 3 58.38 -8.44 29.53
N GLY A 4 57.32 -9.16 29.90
CA GLY A 4 56.00 -8.98 29.31
C GLY A 4 55.30 -10.35 29.16
N GLY A 5 54.00 -10.37 29.41
CA GLY A 5 53.18 -11.58 29.35
C GLY A 5 51.75 -11.29 29.80
N THR A 6 51.07 -10.37 29.12
CA THR A 6 49.67 -10.03 29.38
C THR A 6 48.75 -11.10 28.79
N GLY A 7 47.96 -11.72 29.66
CA GLY A 7 47.01 -12.77 29.34
C GLY A 7 45.80 -12.27 28.55
N TYR A 8 45.24 -13.19 27.76
CA TYR A 8 43.93 -13.06 27.15
C TYR A 8 42.84 -13.50 28.14
N PRO A 9 41.78 -12.71 28.38
CA PRO A 9 40.61 -13.18 29.09
C PRO A 9 39.55 -13.75 28.13
N ARG A 10 38.85 -14.79 28.62
CA ARG A 10 37.64 -15.39 28.04
C ARG A 10 36.50 -14.37 27.95
N PRO A 11 35.59 -14.44 26.97
CA PRO A 11 34.34 -13.69 27.03
C PRO A 11 33.21 -14.51 27.67
N LEU A 12 32.44 -13.83 28.52
CA LEU A 12 31.16 -14.25 29.10
C LEU A 12 30.01 -13.64 28.29
N ALA A 13 29.00 -14.49 28.04
CA ALA A 13 27.55 -14.25 28.01
C ALA A 13 26.92 -13.02 27.30
N ARG A 14 26.02 -13.38 26.35
CA ARG A 14 24.61 -12.97 26.15
C ARG A 14 24.24 -11.59 25.55
N HIS A 15 23.25 -11.73 24.65
CA HIS A 15 22.20 -10.80 24.18
C HIS A 15 22.52 -9.76 23.09
N GLN A 16 22.08 -10.05 21.85
CA GLN A 16 21.01 -9.35 21.09
C GLN A 16 21.12 -9.77 19.60
N ALA A 17 20.20 -10.57 19.07
CA ALA A 17 18.90 -10.18 18.48
C ALA A 17 18.99 -9.66 17.01
N ARG A 18 18.63 -10.56 16.08
CA ARG A 18 17.78 -10.38 14.87
C ARG A 18 18.29 -9.55 13.67
N ARG A 19 18.26 -10.17 12.47
CA ARG A 19 17.45 -9.79 11.26
C ARG A 19 17.97 -10.47 9.98
N THR A 20 17.05 -10.89 9.10
CA THR A 20 16.96 -10.48 7.68
C THR A 20 15.53 -10.66 7.18
N ALA A 21 14.83 -9.53 6.98
CA ALA A 21 13.75 -9.36 6.02
C ALA A 21 14.28 -8.33 5.02
N ARG A 22 14.37 -8.67 3.72
CA ARG A 22 14.78 -7.75 2.65
C ARG A 22 14.49 -8.41 1.30
N LEU A 23 13.37 -8.06 0.65
CA LEU A 23 13.16 -8.20 -0.80
C LEU A 23 11.94 -7.40 -1.35
N LEU A 24 11.39 -6.43 -0.60
CA LEU A 24 10.32 -5.52 -1.06
C LEU A 24 10.62 -4.03 -0.81
N GLY A 25 11.90 -3.62 -0.84
CA GLY A 25 12.25 -2.19 -0.77
C GLY A 25 12.01 -1.49 0.57
N TRP A 26 11.45 -2.16 1.58
CA TRP A 26 11.42 -1.64 2.95
C TRP A 26 12.80 -1.82 3.59
N THR A 27 13.49 -0.72 3.87
CA THR A 27 14.83 -0.76 4.45
C THR A 27 14.77 -1.10 5.93
N VAL A 28 15.41 -2.20 6.32
CA VAL A 28 16.30 -2.19 7.49
C VAL A 28 17.56 -3.01 7.22
N CYS A 29 18.71 -2.40 7.48
CA CYS A 29 20.02 -3.04 7.55
C CYS A 29 20.09 -4.07 8.69
N THR A 30 20.52 -5.29 8.39
CA THR A 30 21.67 -5.98 9.02
C THR A 30 21.99 -7.32 8.31
N PRO A 31 23.24 -7.84 8.42
CA PRO A 31 23.76 -8.96 7.62
C PRO A 31 23.58 -10.36 8.27
N VAL A 32 23.50 -11.40 7.43
CA VAL A 32 23.52 -12.84 7.79
C VAL A 32 24.86 -13.48 7.36
N PRO A 33 25.48 -14.36 8.18
CA PRO A 33 26.71 -15.08 7.83
C PRO A 33 26.48 -16.29 6.90
N PRO A 34 27.52 -16.78 6.18
CA PRO A 34 27.38 -17.84 5.18
C PRO A 34 27.14 -19.21 5.81
N VAL A 35 26.26 -20.01 5.20
CA VAL A 35 26.09 -21.44 5.51
C VAL A 35 26.61 -22.25 4.31
N SER A 36 27.56 -23.16 4.57
CA SER A 36 28.06 -24.14 3.59
C SER A 36 27.01 -25.23 3.30
N PRO A 37 27.03 -25.86 2.11
CA PRO A 37 25.93 -26.70 1.65
C PRO A 37 26.00 -28.10 2.27
N ALA A 38 25.00 -28.43 3.08
CA ALA A 38 24.64 -29.82 3.38
C ALA A 38 23.30 -30.12 2.71
N SER A 39 23.29 -31.13 1.83
CA SER A 39 22.12 -31.57 1.05
C SER A 39 20.90 -31.80 1.93
N ARG A 40 19.85 -31.00 1.75
CA ARG A 40 18.53 -31.22 2.36
C ARG A 40 17.80 -32.34 1.60
N PRO A 41 17.24 -33.36 2.27
CA PRO A 41 16.30 -34.27 1.64
C PRO A 41 15.00 -33.53 1.29
N ALA A 42 14.31 -33.98 0.23
CA ALA A 42 13.04 -33.40 -0.20
C ALA A 42 12.00 -33.43 0.93
N PRO A 43 11.17 -32.38 1.07
CA PRO A 43 10.19 -32.31 2.15
C PRO A 43 9.13 -33.41 2.03
N SER A 44 8.68 -33.89 3.18
CA SER A 44 7.68 -34.96 3.25
C SER A 44 6.30 -34.44 2.84
N ARG A 45 5.39 -35.35 2.46
CA ARG A 45 4.01 -35.04 2.01
C ARG A 45 3.18 -34.25 3.06
N GLN A 46 3.62 -34.23 4.32
CA GLN A 46 3.02 -33.46 5.42
C GLN A 46 3.52 -32.01 5.50
N GLU A 47 4.75 -31.70 5.07
CA GLU A 47 5.26 -30.32 5.01
C GLU A 47 4.67 -29.51 3.84
N ALA A 48 4.24 -30.20 2.77
CA ALA A 48 3.45 -29.58 1.71
C ALA A 48 2.02 -29.25 2.17
N ALA A 49 1.50 -29.93 3.20
CA ALA A 49 0.15 -29.71 3.73
C ALA A 49 0.07 -28.55 4.73
N THR A 50 1.19 -28.11 5.31
CA THR A 50 1.24 -26.92 6.19
C THR A 50 1.38 -25.62 5.43
N MET A 51 1.69 -25.63 4.13
CA MET A 51 1.65 -24.44 3.26
C MET A 51 0.23 -24.06 2.82
N SER A 52 -0.79 -24.76 3.32
CA SER A 52 -2.16 -24.25 3.44
C SER A 52 -2.24 -23.29 4.65
N GLU A 53 -1.27 -22.39 4.79
CA GLU A 53 -1.33 -21.36 5.81
C GLU A 53 -2.47 -20.41 5.46
N ILE A 54 -3.37 -20.29 6.43
CA ILE A 54 -4.54 -19.40 6.50
C ILE A 54 -4.25 -18.08 5.79
N THR A 55 -4.57 -18.01 4.50
CA THR A 55 -4.69 -16.71 3.83
C THR A 55 -6.08 -16.23 4.24
N THR A 56 -6.13 -15.27 5.17
CA THR A 56 -7.40 -14.63 5.53
C THR A 56 -8.09 -14.19 4.26
N ALA A 57 -9.34 -14.59 4.10
CA ALA A 57 -10.12 -14.22 2.93
C ALA A 57 -10.23 -12.68 2.88
N ILE A 58 -9.88 -12.10 1.73
CA ILE A 58 -10.11 -10.67 1.50
C ILE A 58 -11.61 -10.49 1.28
N ALA A 59 -12.22 -9.61 2.06
CA ALA A 59 -13.64 -9.33 2.00
C ALA A 59 -13.91 -7.89 2.46
N TRP A 60 -14.99 -7.31 1.94
CA TRP A 60 -15.44 -6.00 2.38
C TRP A 60 -15.75 -5.98 3.89
N ASN A 61 -15.42 -4.87 4.52
CA ASN A 61 -15.76 -4.57 5.90
C ASN A 61 -16.28 -3.13 5.98
N ASP A 62 -17.38 -2.90 6.71
CA ASP A 62 -17.99 -1.57 6.83
C ASP A 62 -17.12 -0.55 7.59
N GLN A 63 -15.98 -0.96 8.17
CA GLN A 63 -14.93 -0.03 8.63
C GLN A 63 -14.24 0.74 7.50
N LEU A 64 -14.49 0.37 6.24
CA LEU A 64 -14.00 1.05 5.04
C LEU A 64 -14.97 2.11 4.51
N LEU A 65 -16.13 2.29 5.17
CA LEU A 65 -17.11 3.30 4.74
C LEU A 65 -16.60 4.72 5.03
N ASN A 66 -16.61 5.56 4.00
CA ASN A 66 -16.42 7.00 4.13
C ASN A 66 -17.75 7.76 4.04
N HIS A 67 -18.88 7.04 3.96
CA HIS A 67 -20.23 7.59 3.87
C HIS A 67 -20.45 8.49 2.65
N HIS A 68 -19.65 8.27 1.60
CA HIS A 68 -19.76 8.95 0.33
C HIS A 68 -20.07 7.90 -0.76
N PRO A 69 -21.34 7.77 -1.23
CA PRO A 69 -21.79 6.62 -2.02
C PRO A 69 -20.94 6.28 -3.24
N GLU A 70 -20.50 7.27 -4.01
CA GLU A 70 -19.64 7.05 -5.19
C GLU A 70 -18.24 6.55 -4.83
N MET A 71 -17.65 7.01 -3.73
CA MET A 71 -16.35 6.57 -3.23
C MET A 71 -16.46 5.17 -2.61
N ASP A 72 -17.48 4.94 -1.79
CA ASP A 72 -17.73 3.63 -1.19
C ASP A 72 -17.99 2.56 -2.26
N ALA A 73 -18.57 2.93 -3.42
CA ALA A 73 -18.77 2.02 -4.54
C ALA A 73 -17.43 1.60 -5.17
N THR A 74 -16.55 2.55 -5.51
CA THR A 74 -15.22 2.22 -6.08
C THR A 74 -14.37 1.44 -5.08
N HIS A 75 -14.46 1.75 -3.79
CA HIS A 75 -13.77 1.02 -2.72
C HIS A 75 -14.25 -0.43 -2.61
N ARG A 76 -15.56 -0.69 -2.72
CA ARG A 76 -16.11 -2.06 -2.75
C ARG A 76 -15.63 -2.84 -3.97
N GLU A 77 -15.67 -2.21 -5.13
CA GLU A 77 -15.16 -2.81 -6.37
C GLU A 77 -13.68 -3.18 -6.25
N PHE A 78 -12.85 -2.32 -5.63
CA PHE A 78 -11.44 -2.59 -5.39
C PHE A 78 -11.23 -3.84 -4.51
N VAL A 79 -11.99 -3.96 -3.40
CA VAL A 79 -11.94 -5.13 -2.53
C VAL A 79 -12.43 -6.40 -3.24
N ASP A 80 -13.47 -6.29 -4.07
CA ASP A 80 -13.95 -7.40 -4.89
C ASP A 80 -12.89 -7.86 -5.92
N HIS A 81 -12.16 -6.91 -6.53
CA HIS A 81 -11.03 -7.23 -7.40
C HIS A 81 -9.91 -7.95 -6.64
N LEU A 82 -9.52 -7.48 -5.46
CA LEU A 82 -8.54 -8.16 -4.60
C LEU A 82 -8.96 -9.59 -4.27
N ALA A 83 -10.23 -9.80 -3.90
CA ALA A 83 -10.78 -11.12 -3.60
C ALA A 83 -10.77 -12.04 -4.82
N GLN A 84 -11.08 -11.53 -6.02
CA GLN A 84 -11.00 -12.28 -7.27
C GLN A 84 -9.57 -12.70 -7.62
N VAL A 85 -8.59 -11.82 -7.41
CA VAL A 85 -7.17 -12.16 -7.61
C VAL A 85 -6.73 -13.20 -6.59
N GLN A 86 -7.13 -13.06 -5.33
CA GLN A 86 -6.84 -14.04 -4.28
C GLN A 86 -7.37 -15.44 -4.64
N ALA A 87 -8.61 -15.52 -5.13
CA ALA A 87 -9.23 -16.77 -5.54
C ALA A 87 -8.51 -17.42 -6.74
N ALA A 88 -7.90 -16.63 -7.62
CA ALA A 88 -7.18 -17.11 -8.81
C ALA A 88 -5.73 -17.55 -8.52
N LEU A 89 -5.18 -17.32 -7.31
CA LEU A 89 -3.77 -17.60 -7.00
C LEU A 89 -3.35 -19.06 -7.22
N ALA A 90 -4.24 -20.02 -6.94
CA ALA A 90 -3.99 -21.45 -7.14
C ALA A 90 -4.42 -21.96 -8.53
N GLY A 91 -4.94 -21.07 -9.38
CA GLY A 91 -5.51 -21.38 -10.68
C GLY A 91 -4.53 -21.25 -11.85
N PRO A 92 -5.06 -21.30 -13.09
CA PRO A 92 -4.30 -21.03 -14.31
C PRO A 92 -3.64 -19.64 -14.27
N GLN A 93 -2.38 -19.54 -14.71
CA GLN A 93 -1.61 -18.29 -14.64
C GLN A 93 -2.15 -17.19 -15.55
N ASP A 94 -2.74 -17.56 -16.69
CA ASP A 94 -3.42 -16.65 -17.60
C ASP A 94 -4.69 -16.04 -16.96
N GLU A 95 -5.45 -16.85 -16.23
CA GLU A 95 -6.60 -16.36 -15.45
C GLU A 95 -6.16 -15.41 -14.34
N LEU A 96 -5.13 -15.78 -13.56
CA LEU A 96 -4.57 -14.92 -12.52
C LEU A 96 -4.13 -13.57 -13.08
N LEU A 97 -3.40 -13.58 -14.20
CA LEU A 97 -2.94 -12.37 -14.86
C LEU A 97 -4.10 -11.50 -15.37
N ALA A 98 -5.14 -12.11 -15.96
CA ALA A 98 -6.31 -11.36 -16.41
C ALA A 98 -7.04 -10.67 -15.24
N ARG A 99 -7.19 -11.35 -14.09
CA ARG A 99 -7.79 -10.75 -12.88
C ARG A 99 -6.91 -9.64 -12.31
N TYR A 100 -5.60 -9.85 -12.29
CA TYR A 100 -4.65 -8.84 -11.84
C TYR A 100 -4.68 -7.59 -12.72
N ASP A 101 -4.70 -7.76 -14.03
CA ASP A 101 -4.74 -6.64 -14.99
C ASP A 101 -6.05 -5.85 -14.85
N ALA A 102 -7.19 -6.54 -14.66
CA ALA A 102 -8.47 -5.88 -14.37
C ALA A 102 -8.45 -5.11 -13.04
N MET A 103 -7.84 -5.67 -11.99
CA MET A 103 -7.67 -4.96 -10.72
C MET A 103 -6.80 -3.70 -10.90
N LEU A 104 -5.68 -3.80 -11.62
CA LEU A 104 -4.81 -2.66 -11.89
C LEU A 104 -5.53 -1.57 -12.72
N GLU A 105 -6.32 -1.95 -13.72
CA GLU A 105 -7.13 -1.02 -14.49
C GLU A 105 -8.14 -0.28 -13.61
N HIS A 106 -8.89 -1.01 -12.79
CA HIS A 106 -9.80 -0.44 -11.80
C HIS A 106 -9.10 0.55 -10.85
N THR A 107 -7.96 0.16 -10.28
CA THR A 107 -7.20 1.03 -9.36
C THR A 107 -6.71 2.31 -10.03
N VAL A 108 -6.31 2.23 -11.32
CA VAL A 108 -5.94 3.43 -12.09
C VAL A 108 -7.13 4.38 -12.25
N GLU A 109 -8.31 3.85 -12.58
CA GLU A 109 -9.52 4.64 -12.78
C GLU A 109 -10.04 5.26 -11.48
N HIS A 110 -10.03 4.47 -10.40
CA HIS A 110 -10.37 4.89 -9.05
C HIS A 110 -9.47 6.05 -8.60
N PHE A 111 -8.15 5.88 -8.58
CA PHE A 111 -7.24 6.95 -8.16
C PHE A 111 -7.34 8.19 -9.05
N ALA A 112 -7.49 8.00 -10.37
CA ALA A 112 -7.67 9.13 -11.28
C ALA A 112 -8.97 9.90 -11.00
N GLN A 113 -10.01 9.24 -10.47
CA GLN A 113 -11.25 9.89 -10.07
C GLN A 113 -11.06 10.73 -8.81
N GLU A 114 -10.45 10.18 -7.77
CA GLU A 114 -10.16 10.91 -6.53
C GLU A 114 -9.18 12.06 -6.76
N ASP A 115 -8.17 11.88 -7.61
CA ASP A 115 -7.25 12.94 -8.02
C ASP A 115 -7.97 14.10 -8.71
N ARG A 116 -9.00 13.81 -9.54
CA ARG A 116 -9.84 14.86 -10.13
C ARG A 116 -10.62 15.61 -9.06
N TRP A 117 -11.24 14.89 -8.13
CA TRP A 117 -11.97 15.52 -7.04
C TRP A 117 -11.08 16.40 -6.15
N MET A 118 -9.88 15.93 -5.79
CA MET A 118 -8.89 16.71 -5.07
C MET A 118 -8.52 18.00 -5.82
N LYS A 119 -8.28 17.89 -7.13
CA LYS A 119 -7.99 19.05 -7.97
C LYS A 119 -9.15 20.05 -8.00
N ASP A 120 -10.39 19.57 -8.17
CA ASP A 120 -11.58 20.42 -8.21
C ASP A 120 -11.77 21.16 -6.87
N LEU A 121 -11.47 20.48 -5.75
CA LEU A 121 -11.49 21.02 -4.39
C LEU A 121 -10.28 21.92 -4.04
N GLY A 122 -9.34 22.13 -4.96
CA GLY A 122 -8.20 23.02 -4.76
C GLY A 122 -7.08 22.45 -3.89
N PHE A 123 -6.97 21.12 -3.77
CA PHE A 123 -5.80 20.49 -3.18
C PHE A 123 -4.55 20.82 -4.01
N SER A 124 -3.40 20.90 -3.34
CA SER A 124 -2.12 21.18 -4.00
C SER A 124 -1.80 20.10 -5.04
N ALA A 125 -1.14 20.48 -6.14
CA ALA A 125 -0.73 19.54 -7.18
C ALA A 125 0.24 18.47 -6.65
N ASP A 126 1.02 18.82 -5.63
CA ASP A 126 1.98 17.93 -4.96
C ASP A 126 1.43 17.39 -3.62
N ASN A 127 0.10 17.23 -3.51
CA ASN A 127 -0.51 16.71 -2.28
C ASN A 127 -0.05 15.26 -1.99
N CYS A 128 -0.01 14.90 -0.70
CA CYS A 128 0.52 13.60 -0.29
C CYS A 128 -0.38 12.43 -0.73
N HIS A 129 -1.68 12.67 -0.90
CA HIS A 129 -2.67 11.65 -1.26
C HIS A 129 -2.43 11.17 -2.71
N SER A 130 -2.41 12.06 -3.69
CA SER A 130 -2.03 11.73 -5.08
C SER A 130 -0.62 11.13 -5.19
N SER A 131 0.30 11.56 -4.31
CA SER A 131 1.64 10.96 -4.24
C SER A 131 1.62 9.49 -3.76
N GLN A 132 0.72 9.14 -2.84
CA GLN A 132 0.52 7.75 -2.40
C GLN A 132 -0.10 6.90 -3.51
N HIS A 133 -1.08 7.43 -4.25
CA HIS A 133 -1.64 6.78 -5.44
C HIS A 133 -0.54 6.40 -6.45
N GLY A 134 0.32 7.37 -6.79
CA GLY A 134 1.42 7.15 -7.73
C GLY A 134 2.38 6.04 -7.28
N GLN A 135 2.69 5.97 -5.98
CA GLN A 135 3.56 4.94 -5.40
C GLN A 135 2.93 3.54 -5.49
N VAL A 136 1.65 3.40 -5.13
CA VAL A 136 0.93 2.12 -5.21
C VAL A 136 0.86 1.62 -6.66
N LEU A 137 0.49 2.49 -7.60
CA LEU A 137 0.43 2.13 -9.02
C LEU A 137 1.82 1.74 -9.57
N ALA A 138 2.89 2.38 -9.12
CA ALA A 138 4.24 2.00 -9.51
C ALA A 138 4.60 0.59 -9.01
N VAL A 139 4.27 0.28 -7.74
CA VAL A 139 4.49 -1.05 -7.16
C VAL A 139 3.69 -2.11 -7.90
N MET A 140 2.40 -1.87 -8.18
CA MET A 140 1.54 -2.82 -8.89
C MET A 140 2.08 -3.11 -10.30
N ARG A 141 2.43 -2.07 -11.06
CA ARG A 141 3.03 -2.22 -12.40
C ARG A 141 4.34 -3.00 -12.35
N GLU A 142 5.16 -2.77 -11.32
CA GLU A 142 6.42 -3.48 -11.16
C GLU A 142 6.21 -4.96 -10.80
N VAL A 143 5.26 -5.28 -9.92
CA VAL A 143 4.85 -6.65 -9.62
C VAL A 143 4.37 -7.36 -10.89
N ARG A 144 3.55 -6.67 -11.71
CA ARG A 144 3.09 -7.21 -12.99
C ARG A 144 4.22 -7.51 -13.97
N ARG A 145 5.19 -6.61 -14.07
CA ARG A 145 6.39 -6.77 -14.92
C ARG A 145 7.23 -7.96 -14.44
N GLN A 146 7.54 -8.01 -13.15
CA GLN A 146 8.35 -9.08 -12.56
C GLN A 146 7.65 -10.45 -12.62
N HIS A 147 6.33 -10.51 -12.47
CA HIS A 147 5.57 -11.73 -12.64
C HIS A 147 5.71 -12.28 -14.07
N ALA A 148 5.65 -11.41 -15.09
CA ALA A 148 5.88 -11.81 -16.49
C ALA A 148 7.30 -12.33 -16.75
N GLU A 149 8.27 -11.96 -15.90
CA GLU A 149 9.65 -12.44 -15.95
C GLU A 149 9.88 -13.73 -15.13
N GLY A 150 8.81 -14.33 -14.61
CA GLY A 150 8.82 -15.62 -13.93
C GLY A 150 8.81 -15.54 -12.40
N GLN A 151 8.67 -14.35 -11.81
CA GLN A 151 8.50 -14.19 -10.36
C GLN A 151 7.03 -14.38 -9.96
N SER A 152 6.54 -15.62 -10.07
CA SER A 152 5.12 -15.96 -9.99
C SER A 152 4.48 -15.75 -8.62
N ASP A 153 5.27 -15.69 -7.55
CA ASP A 153 4.82 -15.54 -6.16
C ASP A 153 4.55 -14.10 -5.73
N LEU A 154 4.98 -13.10 -6.52
CA LEU A 154 4.87 -11.69 -6.13
C LEU A 154 3.44 -11.18 -6.01
N ILE A 155 2.52 -11.63 -6.87
CA ILE A 155 1.11 -11.21 -6.80
C ILE A 155 0.50 -11.65 -5.47
N GLY A 156 0.72 -12.92 -5.08
CA GLY A 156 0.22 -13.44 -3.80
C GLY A 156 0.81 -12.71 -2.58
N ARG A 157 2.07 -12.27 -2.65
CA ARG A 157 2.70 -11.46 -1.60
C ARG A 157 2.18 -10.02 -1.54
N LEU A 158 1.80 -9.45 -2.68
CA LEU A 158 1.30 -8.08 -2.76
C LEU A 158 -0.08 -7.94 -2.11
N LEU A 159 -0.99 -8.90 -2.31
CA LEU A 159 -2.39 -8.79 -1.88
C LEU A 159 -2.60 -8.41 -0.40
N PRO A 160 -1.99 -9.09 0.60
CA PRO A 160 -2.19 -8.72 1.99
C PRO A 160 -1.62 -7.33 2.31
N GLU A 161 -0.46 -6.98 1.74
CA GLU A 161 0.16 -5.66 1.93
C GLU A 161 -0.69 -4.55 1.31
N LEU A 162 -1.29 -4.81 0.15
CA LEU A 162 -2.17 -3.87 -0.55
C LEU A 162 -3.48 -3.68 0.19
N MET A 163 -4.06 -4.75 0.75
CA MET A 163 -5.25 -4.65 1.60
C MET A 163 -4.97 -3.85 2.87
N THR A 164 -3.86 -4.14 3.57
CA THR A 164 -3.47 -3.37 4.76
C THR A 164 -3.19 -1.90 4.44
N TRP A 165 -2.54 -1.61 3.31
CA TRP A 165 -2.37 -0.22 2.87
C TRP A 165 -3.73 0.46 2.63
N PHE A 166 -4.63 -0.22 1.91
CA PHE A 166 -5.93 0.33 1.54
C PHE A 166 -6.81 0.63 2.75
N GLU A 167 -6.85 -0.26 3.76
CA GLU A 167 -7.59 -0.02 5.01
C GLU A 167 -7.15 1.28 5.69
N ASN A 168 -5.84 1.51 5.77
CA ASN A 168 -5.30 2.71 6.38
C ASN A 168 -5.52 3.96 5.51
N HIS A 169 -5.41 3.81 4.19
CA HIS A 169 -5.61 4.91 3.24
C HIS A 169 -7.07 5.39 3.25
N ALA A 170 -8.02 4.46 3.17
CA ALA A 170 -9.45 4.73 3.20
C ALA A 170 -9.85 5.48 4.48
N GLN A 171 -9.36 5.05 5.64
CA GLN A 171 -9.70 5.63 6.94
C GLN A 171 -9.00 6.97 7.24
N ALA A 172 -8.00 7.36 6.46
CA ALA A 172 -7.24 8.58 6.69
C ALA A 172 -7.36 9.56 5.51
N ALA A 173 -6.73 9.24 4.38
CA ALA A 173 -6.65 10.13 3.23
C ALA A 173 -8.03 10.30 2.55
N ASP A 174 -8.71 9.19 2.29
CA ASP A 174 -10.01 9.21 1.60
C ASP A 174 -11.11 9.77 2.50
N ALA A 175 -11.10 9.45 3.79
CA ALA A 175 -11.99 10.06 4.77
C ALA A 175 -11.82 11.59 4.84
N GLY A 176 -10.58 12.09 4.75
CA GLY A 176 -10.30 13.53 4.68
C GLY A 176 -10.81 14.19 3.39
N LEU A 177 -10.71 13.49 2.26
CA LEU A 177 -11.29 13.94 1.00
C LEU A 177 -12.82 13.97 1.05
N ALA A 178 -13.45 12.92 1.57
CA ALA A 178 -14.90 12.84 1.75
C ALA A 178 -15.43 13.97 2.65
N GLY A 179 -14.75 14.26 3.77
CA GLY A 179 -15.11 15.40 4.62
C GLY A 179 -14.99 16.74 3.90
N SER A 180 -13.94 16.93 3.09
CA SER A 180 -13.78 18.15 2.29
C SER A 180 -14.89 18.32 1.25
N MET A 181 -15.36 17.22 0.65
CA MET A 181 -16.52 17.23 -0.27
C MET A 181 -17.80 17.62 0.46
N GLU A 182 -18.03 17.08 1.65
CA GLU A 182 -19.22 17.39 2.46
C GLU A 182 -19.25 18.88 2.85
N ASP A 183 -18.10 19.43 3.30
CA ASP A 183 -17.99 20.82 3.74
C ASP A 183 -18.41 21.84 2.67
N VAL A 184 -18.02 21.61 1.41
CA VAL A 184 -18.36 22.50 0.28
C VAL A 184 -19.61 22.05 -0.47
N GLY A 185 -20.24 20.95 -0.04
CA GLY A 185 -21.32 20.24 -0.72
C GLY A 185 -21.00 20.03 -2.20
N TYR A 186 -19.91 19.30 -2.45
CA TYR A 186 -19.40 18.95 -3.76
C TYR A 186 -20.22 17.82 -4.39
N ASP A 187 -20.75 18.05 -5.58
CA ASP A 187 -21.40 17.01 -6.39
C ASP A 187 -20.35 16.32 -7.28
N VAL A 188 -20.00 15.08 -6.93
CA VAL A 188 -18.93 14.33 -7.61
C VAL A 188 -19.19 14.00 -9.08
N ARG A 189 -20.44 14.13 -9.56
CA ARG A 189 -20.82 13.83 -10.94
C ARG A 189 -20.72 15.06 -11.83
N SER A 190 -21.06 16.22 -11.30
CA SER A 190 -21.11 17.50 -12.01
C SER A 190 -19.92 18.41 -11.72
N GLY A 191 -19.18 18.17 -10.64
CA GLY A 191 -18.09 19.02 -10.16
C GLY A 191 -18.57 20.33 -9.52
N VAL A 192 -19.87 20.48 -9.26
CA VAL A 192 -20.45 21.71 -8.70
C VAL A 192 -20.30 21.72 -7.18
N MET A 193 -19.87 22.85 -6.62
CA MET A 193 -19.87 23.10 -5.18
C MET A 193 -21.03 24.00 -4.80
N THR A 194 -21.79 23.59 -3.79
CA THR A 194 -22.89 24.42 -3.23
C THR A 194 -22.37 25.56 -2.36
N ASN A 195 -21.26 25.34 -1.65
CA ASN A 195 -20.61 26.31 -0.79
C ASN A 195 -19.12 26.43 -1.17
N PRO A 196 -18.79 26.98 -2.36
CA PRO A 196 -17.39 27.11 -2.76
C PRO A 196 -16.63 27.98 -1.76
N PRO A 197 -15.37 27.64 -1.42
CA PRO A 197 -14.54 28.47 -0.55
C PRO A 197 -14.49 29.90 -1.07
N ARG A 198 -14.65 30.88 -0.18
CA ARG A 198 -14.62 32.29 -0.57
C ARG A 198 -13.21 32.67 -1.05
N GLY A 199 -13.04 32.75 -2.37
CA GLY A 199 -11.94 33.44 -3.02
C GLY A 199 -10.81 32.55 -3.55
N GLY A 200 -10.95 32.09 -4.80
CA GLY A 200 -9.81 32.12 -5.71
C GLY A 200 -9.58 33.59 -6.08
N ALA A 201 -8.57 34.24 -5.51
CA ALA A 201 -8.38 35.68 -5.66
C ALA A 201 -8.11 36.08 -7.12
N THR A 202 -8.83 37.08 -7.63
CA THR A 202 -8.12 38.19 -8.27
C THR A 202 -7.27 38.82 -7.17
N ALA A 203 -5.96 38.66 -7.29
CA ALA A 203 -4.98 39.07 -6.29
C ALA A 203 -5.05 40.56 -5.98
N GLU A 204 -5.61 40.94 -4.82
CA GLU A 204 -5.24 42.15 -4.06
C GLU A 204 -5.34 41.81 -2.56
N ASP A 205 -4.25 42.08 -1.85
CA ASP A 205 -4.12 42.17 -0.39
C ASP A 205 -4.25 40.90 0.49
N GLY A 206 -3.11 40.20 0.60
CA GLY A 206 -2.44 39.97 1.88
C GLY A 206 -3.17 39.22 3.01
N GLU A 207 -3.23 37.89 2.91
CA GLU A 207 -2.85 36.92 3.97
C GLU A 207 -2.76 35.52 3.33
N PRO A 208 -1.85 34.63 3.76
CA PRO A 208 -1.69 33.33 3.12
C PRO A 208 -2.91 32.46 3.44
N VAL A 209 -3.68 32.14 2.40
CA VAL A 209 -4.71 31.11 2.45
C VAL A 209 -4.01 29.82 2.87
N THR A 210 -4.52 29.16 3.90
CA THR A 210 -4.05 27.83 4.30
C THR A 210 -4.24 26.90 3.11
N GLU A 211 -3.15 26.66 2.38
CA GLU A 211 -3.06 25.58 1.40
C GLU A 211 -3.64 24.33 2.07
N ASN A 212 -4.61 23.67 1.42
CA ASN A 212 -5.16 22.41 1.92
C ASN A 212 -4.09 21.32 1.75
N SER A 213 -3.02 21.46 2.51
CA SER A 213 -1.90 20.54 2.68
C SER A 213 -2.23 19.52 3.76
N GLY A 214 -3.53 19.30 4.03
CA GLY A 214 -4.07 18.47 5.08
C GLY A 214 -3.67 17.01 4.90
N CYS A 215 -2.44 16.68 5.28
CA CYS A 215 -1.98 15.33 5.54
C CYS A 215 -2.68 14.87 6.82
N GLY A 216 -3.82 14.20 6.68
CA GLY A 216 -4.53 13.54 7.76
C GLY A 216 -3.67 12.43 8.38
N SER A 217 -3.13 12.71 9.57
CA SER A 217 -2.50 11.83 10.56
C SER A 217 -1.38 10.87 10.13
N SER A 218 -0.15 11.38 10.25
CA SER A 218 1.03 10.68 10.81
C SER A 218 1.45 9.31 10.24
N SER A 219 2.05 9.28 9.06
CA SER A 219 3.43 8.78 8.85
C SER A 219 3.83 9.00 7.40
N CYS A 220 4.96 9.70 7.19
CA CYS A 220 5.81 9.50 6.03
C CYS A 220 6.83 8.39 6.33
#